data_AF-A0A507QLN0-F1
#
_entry.id   AF-A0A507QLN0-F1
#
_cell.length_a   1.000
_cell.length_b   1.000
_cell.length_c   1.000
_cell.angle_alpha   90.00
_cell.angle_beta   90.00
_cell.angle_gamma   90.00
#
_symmetry.space_group_name_H-M   'P 1'
#
loop_
_entity.id
_entity.type
_entity.pdbx_description
1 polymer ?
#
loop_
_entity_poly.entity_id
_entity_poly.type
_entity_poly.pdbx_seq_one_letter_code
_entity_poly.pdbx_strand_id
1 'polypeptide(L)' 'MPLGNPPNPSDIPPKDRSKYRFIQDCGFENFRDFMLSYGLRLEDDDDVKEANAILDSLCTIAQEEWEDERRTYTR' A
#
# COMPACT_ATOMS: atom_id res chain seq x y z
N MET A 1 -12.71 -19.99 24.88
CA MET A 1 -11.55 -19.67 24.02
C MET A 1 -11.80 -18.29 23.44
N PRO A 2 -11.01 -17.25 23.72
CA PRO A 2 -11.21 -15.98 23.04
C PRO A 2 -10.72 -16.15 21.60
N LEU A 3 -11.64 -15.99 20.65
CA LEU A 3 -11.31 -15.86 19.24
C LEU A 3 -10.39 -14.65 19.10
N GLY A 4 -9.14 -14.88 18.70
CA GLY A 4 -8.21 -13.79 18.42
C GLY A 4 -8.85 -12.86 17.41
N ASN A 5 -9.06 -11.60 17.82
CA ASN A 5 -9.54 -10.56 16.93
C ASN A 5 -8.63 -10.58 15.68
N PRO A 6 -9.17 -10.54 14.45
CA PRO A 6 -8.33 -10.42 13.28
C PRO A 6 -7.43 -9.19 13.48
N PRO A 7 -6.12 -9.29 13.17
CA PRO A 7 -5.23 -8.14 13.28
C PRO A 7 -5.87 -6.98 12.53
N ASN A 8 -6.08 -5.87 13.24
CA ASN A 8 -6.63 -4.66 12.64
C ASN A 8 -5.71 -4.32 11.46
N PRO A 9 -6.20 -4.04 10.24
CA PRO A 9 -5.33 -3.73 9.10
C PRO A 9 -4.28 -2.66 9.44
N SER A 10 -4.59 -1.74 10.36
CA SER A 10 -3.67 -0.75 10.93
C SER A 10 -2.46 -1.30 11.71
N ASP A 11 -2.49 -2.54 12.20
CA ASP A 11 -1.33 -3.19 12.86
C ASP A 11 -0.38 -3.87 11.85
N ILE A 12 -0.81 -4.05 10.59
CA ILE A 12 0.04 -4.64 9.55
C ILE A 12 0.89 -3.53 8.94
N PRO A 13 2.24 -3.60 9.06
CA PRO A 13 3.10 -2.58 8.52
C PRO A 13 2.93 -2.52 6.99
N PRO A 14 2.85 -1.32 6.39
CA PRO A 14 2.66 -1.15 4.95
C PRO A 14 3.62 -1.98 4.09
N LYS A 15 4.86 -2.19 4.53
CA LYS A 15 5.84 -3.05 3.84
C LYS A 15 5.48 -4.55 3.76
N ASP A 16 4.68 -5.06 4.71
CA ASP A 16 4.22 -6.45 4.74
C ASP A 16 2.87 -6.60 4.03
N ARG A 17 2.21 -5.49 3.69
CA ARG A 17 0.96 -5.54 2.93
C ARG A 17 1.27 -5.91 1.48
N SER A 18 0.52 -6.87 0.95
CA SER A 18 0.58 -7.16 -0.48
C SER A 18 0.24 -5.91 -1.28
N LYS A 19 0.98 -5.64 -2.35
CA LYS A 19 0.73 -4.53 -3.30
C LYS A 19 -0.74 -4.41 -3.71
N TYR A 20 -1.37 -5.55 -3.99
CA TYR A 20 -2.80 -5.62 -4.31
C TYR A 20 -3.69 -5.06 -3.19
N ARG A 21 -3.36 -5.32 -1.93
CA ARG A 21 -4.11 -4.83 -0.77
C ARG A 21 -3.90 -3.33 -0.55
N PHE A 22 -2.69 -2.83 -0.82
CA PHE A 22 -2.38 -1.40 -0.76
C PHE A 22 -3.17 -0.62 -1.82
N ILE A 23 -3.26 -1.14 -3.05
CA ILE A 23 -4.07 -0.58 -4.14
C ILE A 23 -5.55 -0.48 -3.72
N GLN A 24 -6.08 -1.53 -3.09
CA GLN A 24 -7.44 -1.53 -2.55
C GLN A 24 -7.64 -0.53 -1.41
N ASP A 25 -6.64 -0.36 -0.55
CA ASP A 25 -6.66 0.60 0.57
C ASP A 25 -6.69 2.06 0.05
N CYS A 26 -5.99 2.32 -1.04
CA CYS A 26 -6.05 3.59 -1.76
C CYS A 26 -7.36 3.83 -2.53
N GLY A 27 -8.29 2.85 -2.54
CA GLY A 27 -9.60 2.96 -3.18
C GLY A 27 -9.65 2.50 -4.63
N PHE A 28 -8.59 1.89 -5.16
CA PHE A 28 -8.58 1.32 -6.51
C PHE A 28 -9.01 -0.15 -6.49
N GLU A 29 -9.81 -0.59 -7.46
CA GLU A 29 -10.26 -1.99 -7.51
C GLU A 29 -9.12 -2.96 -7.85
N ASN A 30 -8.18 -2.54 -8.67
CA ASN A 30 -7.11 -3.38 -9.20
C ASN A 30 -5.93 -2.54 -9.70
N PHE A 31 -4.80 -3.20 -9.95
CA PHE A 31 -3.58 -2.54 -10.45
C PHE A 31 -3.81 -1.82 -11.79
N ARG A 32 -4.75 -2.30 -12.61
CA ARG A 32 -5.10 -1.65 -13.86
C ARG A 32 -5.79 -0.30 -13.65
N ASP A 33 -6.73 -0.25 -12.73
CA ASP A 33 -7.43 0.98 -12.36
C ASP A 33 -6.46 2.03 -11.78
N PHE A 34 -5.54 1.56 -10.93
CA PHE A 34 -4.42 2.37 -10.45
C PHE A 34 -3.60 2.93 -11.62
N MET A 35 -3.09 2.08 -12.51
CA MET A 35 -2.29 2.53 -13.66
C MET A 35 -3.04 3.54 -14.54
N LEU A 36 -4.31 3.27 -14.85
CA LEU A 36 -5.15 4.17 -15.65
C LEU A 36 -5.35 5.53 -14.97
N SER A 37 -5.46 5.57 -13.63
CA SER A 37 -5.57 6.83 -12.89
C SER A 37 -4.31 7.71 -13.01
N TYR A 38 -3.14 7.10 -13.17
CA TYR A 38 -1.86 7.76 -13.40
C TYR A 38 -1.55 7.97 -14.89
N GLY A 39 -2.44 7.56 -15.80
CA GLY A 39 -2.23 7.65 -17.25
C GLY A 39 -1.24 6.63 -17.81
N LEU A 40 -0.90 5.59 -17.04
CA LEU A 40 0.04 4.52 -17.40
C LEU A 40 -0.67 3.40 -18.15
N ARG A 41 -0.02 2.82 -19.16
CA ARG A 41 -0.58 1.74 -19.98
C ARG A 41 -0.04 0.38 -19.54
N LEU A 42 -0.92 -0.60 -19.37
CA LEU A 42 -0.50 -1.99 -19.07
C LEU A 42 0.22 -2.69 -20.23
N GLU A 43 0.05 -2.18 -21.44
CA GLU A 43 0.68 -2.74 -22.65
C GLU A 43 2.15 -2.31 -22.78
N ASP A 44 2.59 -1.35 -21.97
CA ASP A 44 3.94 -0.82 -21.98
C ASP A 44 4.68 -1.28 -20.72
N ASP A 45 5.72 -2.11 -20.90
CA ASP A 45 6.51 -2.64 -19.79
C ASP A 45 7.19 -1.55 -18.95
N ASP A 46 7.51 -0.40 -19.52
CA ASP A 46 8.11 0.71 -18.77
C ASP A 46 7.05 1.43 -17.93
N ASP A 47 5.84 1.62 -18.47
CA ASP A 47 4.70 2.14 -17.70
C ASP A 47 4.35 1.21 -16.51
N VAL A 48 4.43 -0.12 -16.70
CA VAL A 48 4.22 -1.12 -15.62
C VAL A 48 5.31 -1.03 -14.54
N LYS A 49 6.57 -0.83 -14.92
CA LYS A 49 7.67 -0.63 -13.96
C LYS A 49 7.47 0.67 -13.18
N GLU A 50 7.07 1.74 -13.86
CA GLU A 50 6.83 3.03 -13.24
C GLU A 50 5.67 2.95 -12.24
N ALA A 51 4.57 2.30 -12.61
CA ALA A 51 3.46 2.02 -11.70
C ALA A 51 3.92 1.24 -10.45
N ASN A 52 4.79 0.25 -10.63
CA ASN A 52 5.36 -0.50 -9.50
C ASN A 52 6.27 0.37 -8.62
N ALA A 53 7.06 1.26 -9.20
CA ALA A 53 7.96 2.15 -8.47
C ALA A 53 7.18 3.21 -7.66
N ILE A 54 6.09 3.74 -8.22
CA ILE A 54 5.17 4.62 -7.50
C ILE A 54 4.57 3.88 -6.30
N LEU A 55 4.08 2.67 -6.52
CA LEU A 55 3.48 1.87 -5.45
C LEU A 55 4.48 1.57 -4.32
N ASP A 56 5.73 1.25 -4.67
CA ASP A 56 6.81 0.99 -3.73
C ASP A 56 7.15 2.24 -2.90
N SER A 57 7.19 3.40 -3.56
CA SER A 57 7.41 4.70 -2.91
C SER A 57 6.28 5.04 -1.95
N LEU A 58 5.02 4.82 -2.36
CA LEU A 58 3.85 5.03 -1.50
C LEU A 58 3.86 4.09 -0.29
N CYS A 59 4.21 2.81 -0.48
CA CYS A 59 4.37 1.88 0.63
C CYS A 59 5.48 2.33 1.61
N THR A 60 6.58 2.88 1.09
CA THR A 60 7.69 3.39 1.92
C THR A 60 7.26 4.60 2.74
N ILE A 61 6.59 5.57 2.11
CA ILE A 61 6.07 6.76 2.81
C ILE A 61 5.05 6.34 3.89
N ALA A 62 4.10 5.48 3.53
CA ALA A 62 3.11 4.97 4.49
C ALA A 62 3.78 4.21 5.65
N GLN A 63 4.87 3.48 5.38
CA GLN A 63 5.64 2.79 6.41
C GLN A 63 6.31 3.78 7.37
N GLU A 64 6.90 4.86 6.85
CA GLU A 64 7.53 5.90 7.67
C GLU A 64 6.49 6.60 8.55
N GLU A 65 5.33 6.97 7.99
CA GLU A 65 4.22 7.56 8.76
C GLU A 65 3.72 6.60 9.86
N TRP A 66 3.57 5.32 9.54
CA TRP A 66 3.18 4.28 10.50
C TRP A 66 4.21 4.13 11.63
N GLU A 67 5.51 4.24 11.32
CA GLU A 67 6.58 4.20 12.34
C GLU A 67 6.58 5.45 13.23
N ASP A 68 6.34 6.64 12.66
CA ASP A 68 6.31 7.90 13.41
C ASP A 68 5.08 8.05 14.31
N GLU A 69 3.89 7.61 13.87
CA GLU A 69 2.70 7.58 14.72
C GLU A 69 2.90 6.68 15.95
N ARG A 70 3.56 5.52 15.76
CA ARG A 70 3.88 4.61 16.87
C ARG A 70 4.96 5.17 17.79
N ARG A 71 5.90 5.93 17.24
CA ARG A 71 6.97 6.61 17.99
C ARG A 71 6.42 7.75 18.84
N THR A 72 5.47 8.52 18.31
CA THR A 72 4.87 9.67 18.99
C THR A 72 3.85 9.26 20.05
N TYR A 73 3.12 8.15 19.86
CA TYR A 73 2.17 7.63 20.86
C TYR A 73 2.84 7.08 22.14
N THR A 74 4.14 6.72 22.09
CA THR A 74 4.87 6.16 23.25
C THR A 74 5.50 7.25 24.15
N ARG A 75 5.09 8.53 24.07
CA ARG A 75 5.64 9.62 24.88
C ARG A 75 4.64 10.24 25.85
#